data_AF-A0A318NDH7-F1
#
_entry.id   AF-A0A318NDH7-F1
#
_cell.length_a   1.000
_cell.length_b   1.000
_cell.length_c   1.000
_cell.angle_alpha   90.00
_cell.angle_beta   90.00
_cell.angle_gamma   90.00
#
_symmetry.space_group_name_H-M   'P 1'
#
loop_
_entity.id
_entity.type
_entity.pdbx_description
1 polymer ?
#
loop_
_entity_poly.entity_id
_entity_poly.type
_entity_poly.pdbx_seq_one_letter_code
_entity_poly.pdbx_strand_id
1 'polypeptide(L)' 'MGMKDAAVPASPDAYADAVATAVQAAAAYYADGSTPLGDDEYDALVRAIEAYEGAHPEQVLPDSPT' A
#
# COMPACT_ATOMS: atom_id res chain seq x y z
N MET A 1 -1.20 -0.68 19.49
CA MET A 1 0.16 -1.20 19.25
C MET A 1 0.37 -1.04 17.75
N GLY A 2 0.83 0.14 17.34
CA GLY A 2 0.79 0.59 15.95
C GLY A 2 1.61 -0.33 15.04
N MET A 3 1.05 -0.63 13.87
CA MET A 3 1.80 -1.25 12.81
C MET A 3 2.90 -0.27 12.44
N LYS A 4 4.14 -0.67 12.73
CA LYS A 4 5.37 0.03 12.39
C LYS A 4 5.30 0.52 10.96
N ASP A 5 5.87 1.71 10.72
CA ASP A 5 6.19 2.29 9.42
C ASP A 5 6.24 1.22 8.32
N ALA A 6 5.36 1.34 7.31
CA ALA A 6 5.37 0.42 6.18
C ALA A 6 6.76 0.49 5.52
N ALA A 7 7.56 -0.55 5.73
CA ALA A 7 8.88 -0.64 5.14
C ALA A 7 8.75 -0.84 3.63
N VAL A 8 9.66 -0.23 2.87
CA VAL A 8 9.71 -0.39 1.40
C VAL A 8 9.76 -1.89 1.07
N PRO A 9 8.89 -2.39 0.18
CA PRO A 9 8.90 -3.78 -0.23
C PRO A 9 10.27 -4.19 -0.75
N ALA A 10 10.83 -5.28 -0.23
CA ALA A 10 12.14 -5.79 -0.68
C ALA A 10 12.03 -6.76 -1.87
N SER A 11 10.82 -7.05 -2.34
CA SER A 11 10.54 -8.06 -3.37
C SER A 11 9.22 -7.77 -4.08
N PRO A 12 9.04 -8.28 -5.31
CA PRO A 12 7.80 -8.10 -6.07
C PRO A 12 6.56 -8.65 -5.35
N ASP A 13 6.70 -9.79 -4.66
CA ASP A 13 5.60 -10.38 -3.88
C ASP A 13 5.19 -9.47 -2.72
N ALA A 14 6.17 -8.90 -2.01
CA ALA A 14 5.91 -7.96 -0.92
C ALA A 14 5.26 -6.65 -1.43
N TYR A 15 5.60 -6.24 -2.65
CA TYR A 15 4.97 -5.10 -3.31
C TYR A 15 3.52 -5.41 -3.71
N ALA A 16 3.26 -6.59 -4.28
CA ALA A 16 1.91 -7.03 -4.62
C ALA A 16 1.01 -7.12 -3.37
N ASP A 17 1.52 -7.64 -2.26
CA ASP A 17 0.81 -7.69 -0.98
C ASP A 17 0.52 -6.27 -0.43
N ALA A 18 1.47 -5.34 -0.57
CA ALA A 18 1.30 -3.95 -0.17
C ALA A 18 0.21 -3.25 -1.01
N VAL A 19 0.24 -3.43 -2.33
CA VAL A 19 -0.79 -2.90 -3.25
C VAL A 19 -2.15 -3.50 -2.93
N ALA A 20 -2.26 -4.81 -2.75
CA ALA A 20 -3.51 -5.47 -2.40
C ALA A 20 -4.09 -4.95 -1.08
N THR A 21 -3.23 -4.75 -0.07
CA THR A 21 -3.63 -4.17 1.23
C THR A 21 -4.16 -2.76 1.06
N ALA A 22 -3.48 -1.92 0.27
CA ALA A 22 -3.89 -0.55 0.02
C ALA A 22 -5.23 -0.49 -0.74
N VAL A 23 -5.42 -1.34 -1.76
CA VAL A 23 -6.68 -1.43 -2.51
C VAL A 23 -7.82 -1.89 -1.60
N GLN A 24 -7.59 -2.88 -0.74
CA GLN A 24 -8.61 -3.34 0.22
C GLN A 24 -8.96 -2.26 1.26
N ALA A 25 -7.97 -1.55 1.79
CA ALA A 25 -8.19 -0.45 2.72
C ALA A 25 -8.98 0.69 2.07
N ALA A 26 -8.62 1.09 0.84
CA ALA A 26 -9.35 2.10 0.08
C ALA A 26 -10.79 1.65 -0.22
N ALA A 27 -10.99 0.39 -0.65
CA ALA A 27 -12.31 -0.16 -0.89
C ALA A 27 -13.18 -0.16 0.38
N ALA A 28 -12.62 -0.52 1.53
CA ALA A 28 -13.32 -0.46 2.82
C ALA A 28 -13.67 0.98 3.21
N TYR A 29 -12.71 1.91 3.07
CA TYR A 29 -12.92 3.33 3.33
C TYR A 29 -14.07 3.91 2.49
N TYR A 30 -14.15 3.57 1.21
CA TYR A 30 -15.23 4.04 0.33
C TYR A 30 -16.55 3.27 0.49
N ALA A 31 -16.53 2.05 1.03
CA ALA A 31 -17.74 1.24 1.21
C ALA A 31 -18.50 1.60 2.49
N ASP A 32 -17.85 1.48 3.65
CA ASP A 32 -18.49 1.71 4.96
C ASP A 32 -17.69 2.68 5.86
N GLY A 33 -16.53 3.15 5.41
CA GLY A 33 -15.65 4.05 6.16
C GLY A 33 -14.90 3.37 7.31
N SER A 34 -15.13 2.06 7.53
CA SER A 34 -14.51 1.28 8.59
C SER A 34 -13.29 0.54 8.03
N THR A 35 -12.27 1.29 7.64
CA THR A 35 -10.96 0.71 7.34
C THR A 35 -10.24 0.32 8.65
N PRO A 36 -9.66 -0.89 8.72
CA PRO A 36 -8.81 -1.28 9.85
C PRO A 36 -7.44 -0.57 9.84
N LEU A 37 -7.05 0.04 8.72
CA LEU A 37 -5.88 0.92 8.62
C LEU A 37 -6.27 2.35 8.99
N GLY A 38 -5.51 2.97 9.89
CA GLY A 38 -5.57 4.43 10.07
C GLY A 38 -4.97 5.17 8.88
N ASP A 39 -5.35 6.44 8.71
CA ASP A 39 -4.86 7.30 7.62
C ASP A 39 -3.32 7.35 7.57
N ASP A 40 -2.65 7.49 8.72
CA ASP A 40 -1.18 7.50 8.81
C ASP A 40 -0.54 6.17 8.33
N GLU A 41 -1.19 5.03 8.60
CA GLU A 41 -0.71 3.72 8.18
C GLU A 41 -0.90 3.55 6.67
N TYR A 42 -2.01 4.08 6.13
CA TYR A 42 -2.30 4.07 4.70
C TYR A 42 -1.31 4.95 3.93
N ASP A 43 -1.06 6.17 4.40
CA ASP A 43 -0.08 7.09 3.80
C ASP A 43 1.33 6.49 3.82
N ALA A 44 1.71 5.81 4.89
CA ALA A 44 2.99 5.09 4.95
C ALA A 44 3.07 3.97 3.90
N LEU A 45 1.98 3.20 3.74
CA LEU A 45 1.88 2.12 2.77
C LEU A 45 2.00 2.64 1.33
N VAL A 46 1.28 3.71 0.99
CA VAL A 46 1.34 4.35 -0.33
C VAL A 46 2.76 4.85 -0.62
N ARG A 47 3.42 5.51 0.34
CA ARG A 47 4.81 5.96 0.14
C ARG A 47 5.79 4.81 -0.06
N ALA A 48 5.57 3.67 0.58
CA ALA A 48 6.39 2.48 0.40
C ALA A 48 6.21 1.87 -1.01
N ILE A 49 4.97 1.88 -1.53
CA ILE A 49 4.62 1.48 -2.90
C ILE A 49 5.28 2.42 -3.91
N GLU A 50 5.12 3.75 -3.78
CA GLU A 50 5.75 4.74 -4.67
C GLU A 50 7.27 4.59 -4.72
N ALA A 51 7.91 4.35 -3.57
CA ALA A 51 9.35 4.15 -3.49
C ALA A 51 9.81 2.88 -4.25
N TYR A 52 9.02 1.80 -4.18
CA TYR A 52 9.29 0.58 -4.94
C TYR A 52 9.13 0.80 -6.44
N GLU A 53 8.05 1.45 -6.86
CA GLU A 53 7.76 1.74 -8.27
C GLU A 53 8.79 2.67 -8.91
N GLY A 54 9.27 3.66 -8.16
CA GLY A 54 10.36 4.52 -8.61
C GLY A 54 11.67 3.75 -8.87
N ALA A 55 11.92 2.67 -8.13
CA ALA A 55 13.06 1.78 -8.34
C ALA A 55 12.80 0.70 -9.42
N HIS A 56 11.54 0.33 -9.64
CA HIS A 56 11.10 -0.77 -10.49
C HIS A 56 9.92 -0.37 -11.41
N PRO A 57 10.13 0.57 -12.35
CA PRO A 57 9.06 1.09 -13.21
C PRO A 57 8.45 0.01 -14.12
N GLU A 58 9.16 -1.09 -14.39
CA GLU A 58 8.68 -2.23 -15.15
C GLU A 58 7.76 -3.18 -14.37
N GLN A 59 7.67 -3.01 -13.04
CA GLN A 59 6.92 -3.89 -12.13
C GLN A 59 5.69 -3.22 -11.54
N VAL A 60 5.38 -1.98 -11.96
CA VAL A 60 4.20 -1.24 -11.51
C VAL A 60 2.93 -2.03 -11.85
N LEU A 61 2.12 -2.30 -10.83
CA LEU A 61 0.85 -3.00 -11.01
C LEU A 61 -0.23 -2.02 -11.49
N PRO A 62 -1.12 -2.45 -12.39
CA PRO A 62 -2.20 -1.60 -12.90
C PRO A 62 -3.23 -1.24 -11.82
N ASP A 63 -3.31 -2.05 -10.76
CA ASP A 63 -4.20 -1.82 -9.61
C ASP A 63 -3.52 -1.03 -8.49
N SER A 64 -2.31 -0.50 -8.74
CA SER A 64 -1.62 0.33 -7.75
C SER A 64 -2.39 1.62 -7.46
N PRO A 65 -2.44 2.08 -6.19
CA PRO A 65 -3.13 3.31 -5.82
C PRO A 65 -2.35 4.61 -6.15
N THR A 66 -1.15 4.50 -6.74
CA THR A 66 -0.19 5.58 -7.02
C THR A 66 -0.29 6.16 -8.42
#